data_AF-A0A2E7Y612-F1
#
_entry.id   AF-A0A2E7Y612-F1
#
_cell.length_a   1.000
_cell.length_b   1.000
_cell.length_c   1.000
_cell.angle_alpha   90.00
_cell.angle_beta   90.00
_cell.angle_gamma   90.00
#
_symmetry.space_group_name_H-M   'P 1'
#
loop_
_entity.id
_entity.type
_entity.pdbx_description
1 polymer ?
#
loop_
_entity_poly.entity_id
_entity_poly.type
_entity_poly.pdbx_seq_one_letter_code
_entity_poly.pdbx_strand_id
1 'polypeptide(L)' 'MRLLLCAMLLVPLVLGPLTGCYRPLFDENLPRHQYESYDTARNGQQPTEEYDLFGNPQPTLRTRLNNR' A
#
# COMPACT_ATOMS: atom_id res chain seq x y z
N MET A 1 46.95 17.08 -10.82
CA MET A 1 46.19 15.99 -11.47
C MET A 1 45.89 14.80 -10.56
N ARG A 2 46.83 14.34 -9.71
CA ARG A 2 46.60 13.22 -8.77
C ARG A 2 45.46 13.45 -7.76
N LEU A 3 45.37 14.66 -7.21
CA LEU A 3 44.29 15.05 -6.28
C LEU A 3 42.90 15.02 -6.92
N LEU A 4 42.79 15.44 -8.19
CA LEU A 4 41.52 15.43 -8.94
C LEU A 4 41.06 13.99 -9.25
N LEU A 5 41.99 13.08 -9.54
CA LEU A 5 41.73 11.66 -9.73
C LEU A 5 41.24 10.99 -8.44
N CYS A 6 41.84 11.31 -7.29
CA CYS A 6 41.38 10.81 -6.00
C CYS A 6 39.98 11.33 -5.65
N ALA A 7 39.68 12.59 -5.92
CA ALA A 7 38.36 13.17 -5.68
C ALA A 7 37.27 12.51 -6.55
N MET A 8 37.54 12.28 -7.84
CA MET A 8 36.62 11.59 -8.76
C MET A 8 36.29 10.15 -8.33
N LEU A 9 37.19 9.48 -7.62
CA LEU A 9 36.99 8.09 -7.16
C LEU A 9 36.32 8.02 -5.77
N LEU A 10 36.63 8.96 -4.88
CA LEU A 10 36.10 8.98 -3.50
C LEU A 10 34.67 9.51 -3.42
N VAL A 11 34.30 10.48 -4.25
CA VAL A 11 32.95 11.08 -4.25
C VAL A 11 31.83 10.05 -4.54
N PRO A 12 31.88 9.24 -5.61
CA PRO A 12 30.83 8.25 -5.87
C PRO A 12 30.81 7.10 -4.84
N LEU A 13 31.95 6.79 -4.23
CA LEU A 13 32.05 5.77 -3.18
C LEU A 13 31.30 6.17 -1.91
N VAL A 14 31.33 7.46 -1.55
CA VAL A 14 30.66 8.00 -0.36
C VAL A 14 29.19 8.33 -0.62
N LEU A 15 28.86 8.79 -1.84
CA LEU A 15 27.48 9.19 -2.17
C LEU A 15 26.61 8.05 -2.74
N GLY A 16 27.20 6.97 -3.25
CA GLY A 16 26.48 5.80 -3.76
C GLY A 16 25.46 5.15 -2.80
N PRO A 17 25.74 4.98 -1.49
CA PRO A 17 24.77 4.38 -0.58
C PRO A 17 23.56 5.27 -0.27
N LEU A 18 23.62 6.57 -0.56
CA LEU A 18 22.50 7.50 -0.37
C LEU A 18 21.45 7.40 -1.48
N THR A 19 21.79 6.81 -2.63
CA THR A 19 20.87 6.65 -3.78
C THR A 19 20.31 5.23 -3.92
N GLY A 20 20.34 4.42 -2.85
CA GLY A 20 19.81 3.06 -2.85
C GLY A 20 18.29 3.02 -2.69
N CYS A 21 17.63 2.04 -3.32
CA CYS A 21 16.24 1.71 -3.02
C CYS A 21 16.14 1.15 -1.59
N TYR A 22 15.78 2.02 -0.64
CA TYR A 22 15.42 1.59 0.71
C TYR A 22 14.03 0.95 0.68
N ARG A 23 13.94 -0.33 1.01
CA ARG A 23 12.67 -1.03 1.25
C ARG A 23 12.61 -1.41 2.72
N PRO A 24 11.68 -0.85 3.51
CA PRO A 24 11.54 -1.25 4.90
C PRO A 24 11.12 -2.72 4.98
N LEU A 25 11.67 -3.44 5.97
CA LEU A 25 11.30 -4.84 6.23
C LEU A 25 9.81 -4.96 6.60
N PHE A 26 9.28 -3.93 7.27
CA PHE A 26 7.89 -3.81 7.65
C PHE A 26 7.32 -2.48 7.13
N ASP A 27 6.69 -2.52 5.96
CA ASP A 27 5.92 -1.38 5.47
C ASP A 27 4.71 -1.15 6.39
N GLU A 28 4.38 0.10 6.68
CA GLU A 28 3.19 0.44 7.46
C GLU A 28 1.90 0.25 6.65
N ASN A 29 2.01 0.27 5.32
CA ASN A 29 0.87 0.11 4.41
C ASN A 29 0.60 -1.36 4.04
N LEU A 30 1.46 -2.29 4.47
CA LEU A 30 1.29 -3.71 4.21
C LEU A 30 0.52 -4.39 5.35
N PRO A 31 -0.33 -5.39 5.02
CA PRO A 31 -1.01 -6.15 6.04
C PRO A 31 -0.03 -6.81 7.02
N ARG A 32 -0.25 -6.63 8.32
CA ARG A 32 0.55 -7.23 9.41
C ARG A 32 0.32 -8.73 9.53
N HIS A 33 -0.86 -9.21 9.16
CA HIS A 33 -1.20 -10.63 9.15
C HIS A 33 -2.12 -11.01 7.99
N GLN A 34 -2.12 -12.29 7.63
CA GLN A 34 -2.88 -12.85 6.50
C GLN A 34 -4.41 -12.67 6.60
N TYR A 35 -4.91 -12.43 7.81
CA TYR A 35 -6.35 -12.27 8.08
C TYR A 35 -6.84 -10.83 8.12
N GLU A 36 -5.97 -9.82 7.96
CA GLU A 36 -6.32 -8.43 8.19
C GLU A 36 -7.44 -7.94 7.26
N SER A 37 -7.44 -8.40 6.01
CA SER A 37 -8.51 -8.10 5.05
C SER A 37 -9.87 -8.66 5.50
N TYR A 38 -9.89 -9.89 6.02
CA TYR A 38 -11.11 -10.53 6.52
C TYR A 38 -11.59 -9.88 7.81
N ASP A 39 -10.68 -9.53 8.71
CA ASP A 39 -11.04 -8.86 9.96
C ASP A 39 -11.55 -7.44 9.71
N THR A 40 -10.96 -6.73 8.75
CA THR A 40 -11.46 -5.42 8.28
C THR A 40 -12.83 -5.55 7.63
N ALA A 41 -13.08 -6.60 6.84
CA ALA A 41 -14.40 -6.81 6.23
C ALA A 41 -15.49 -7.13 7.27
N ARG A 42 -15.14 -7.83 8.36
CA ARG A 42 -16.09 -8.21 9.42
C ARG A 42 -16.34 -7.08 10.42
N ASN A 43 -15.27 -6.44 10.88
CA ASN A 43 -15.29 -5.48 11.98
C ASN A 43 -15.20 -4.02 11.51
N GLY A 44 -14.85 -3.80 10.26
CA GLY A 44 -14.77 -2.47 9.66
C GLY A 44 -16.13 -1.91 9.26
N GLN A 45 -16.10 -0.78 8.58
CA GLN A 45 -17.31 -0.09 8.16
C GLN A 45 -18.05 -0.91 7.11
N GLN A 46 -19.30 -1.26 7.43
CA GLN A 46 -20.14 -1.99 6.50
C GLN A 46 -20.61 -1.06 5.37
N PRO A 47 -20.49 -1.48 4.09
CA PRO A 47 -20.98 -0.69 2.99
C PRO A 47 -22.51 -0.60 3.07
N THR A 48 -23.03 0.64 3.08
CA THR A 48 -24.46 0.93 3.09
C THR A 48 -25.07 1.00 1.69
N GLU A 49 -24.22 1.22 0.69
CA GLU A 49 -24.60 1.42 -0.70
C GLU A 49 -23.72 0.58 -1.64
N GLU A 50 -24.33 0.12 -2.74
CA GLU A 50 -23.68 -0.60 -3.83
C GLU A 50 -24.16 -0.03 -5.15
N TYR A 51 -23.26 0.05 -6.13
CA TYR A 51 -23.57 0.58 -7.45
C TYR A 51 -24.14 -0.52 -8.34
N ASP A 52 -25.27 -0.23 -8.97
CA ASP A 52 -25.86 -1.09 -10.00
C ASP A 52 -24.99 -1.13 -11.28
N LEU A 53 -25.33 -2.00 -12.23
CA LEU A 53 -24.72 -2.09 -13.57
C LEU A 53 -24.69 -0.74 -14.31
N PHE A 54 -25.60 0.16 -13.98
CA PHE A 54 -25.70 1.51 -14.54
C PHE A 54 -24.98 2.59 -13.71
N GLY A 55 -24.30 2.22 -12.63
CA GLY A 55 -23.58 3.16 -11.76
C GLY A 55 -24.49 3.96 -10.81
N ASN A 56 -25.74 3.55 -10.63
CA ASN A 56 -26.65 4.19 -9.68
C ASN A 56 -26.47 3.57 -8.28
N PRO A 57 -26.32 4.37 -7.21
CA PRO A 57 -26.19 3.85 -5.85
C PRO A 57 -27.53 3.26 -5.38
N GLN A 58 -27.49 2.06 -4.81
CA GLN A 58 -28.64 1.38 -4.22
C GLN A 58 -28.29 0.89 -2.80
N PRO A 59 -29.28 0.81 -1.88
CA PRO A 59 -29.02 0.33 -0.53
C PRO A 59 -28.65 -1.15 -0.51
N THR A 60 -27.52 -1.51 0.12
CA THR A 60 -27.03 -2.89 0.27
C THR A 60 -27.94 -3.78 1.13
N LEU A 61 -28.88 -3.16 1.86
CA LEU A 61 -29.84 -3.82 2.74
C LEU A 61 -30.78 -4.75 1.97
N ARG A 62 -31.13 -4.42 0.70
CA ARG A 62 -31.97 -5.26 -0.16
C ARG A 62 -31.37 -6.65 -0.39
N THR A 63 -30.08 -6.72 -0.71
CA THR A 63 -29.36 -7.98 -0.96
C THR A 63 -29.33 -8.87 0.29
N ARG A 64 -29.21 -8.27 1.48
CA ARG A 64 -29.21 -9.01 2.76
C ARG A 64 -30.57 -9.59 3.12
N LEU A 65 -31.66 -8.87 2.81
CA LEU A 65 -33.03 -9.29 3.15
C LEU A 65 -33.64 -10.25 2.13
N ASN A 66 -33.31 -10.13 0.83
CA ASN A 66 -33.89 -10.96 -0.23
C ASN A 66 -33.33 -12.39 -0.29
N ASN A 67 -32.23 -12.68 0.43
CA ASN A 67 -31.53 -13.98 0.40
C ASN A 67 -31.91 -14.92 1.56
N ARG A 68 -33.09 -14.74 2.16
CA ARG A 68 -33.68 -15.65 3.16
C ARG A 68 -34.71 -16.53 2.49
#